data_AF-A0A9D6RA01-F1
#
_entry.id   AF-A0A9D6RA01-F1
#
_cell.length_a   1.000
_cell.length_b   1.000
_cell.length_c   1.000
_cell.angle_alpha   90.00
_cell.angle_beta   90.00
_cell.angle_gamma   90.00
#
_symmetry.space_group_name_H-M   'P 1'
#
loop_
_entity.id
_entity.type
_entity.pdbx_description
1 polymer ?
#
loop_
_entity_poly.entity_id
_entity_poly.type
_entity_poly.pdbx_seq_one_letter_code
_entity_poly.pdbx_strand_id
1 'polypeptide(L)'
;MEFFKIRKDIPFMRHALAFNVISAITFLLAVFFLATKGLNFGVDFTGGTVMEVNYRQAADVPKIRESLAQLGYRDVAVQNFGTSRDVLIRLPLRKETSSAKLSETVMESLRQA
;
A
#
# COMPACT_ATOMS: atom_id res chain seq x y z
N MET A 1 -32.13 45.27 -10.29
CA MET A 1 -32.55 44.79 -8.95
C MET A 1 -31.72 43.56 -8.63
N GLU A 2 -30.84 43.62 -7.63
CA GLU A 2 -30.00 42.48 -7.21
C GLU A 2 -30.84 41.49 -6.38
N PHE A 3 -31.17 40.33 -6.95
CA PHE A 3 -32.16 39.40 -6.42
C PHE A 3 -31.64 38.35 -5.40
N PHE A 4 -30.37 38.39 -5.00
CA PHE A 4 -29.83 37.44 -4.02
C PHE A 4 -28.89 38.11 -3.01
N LYS A 5 -29.46 38.61 -1.90
CA LYS A 5 -28.70 39.04 -0.72
C LYS A 5 -28.66 37.90 0.31
N ILE A 6 -27.85 36.87 0.06
CA ILE A 6 -27.54 35.88 1.09
C ILE A 6 -26.46 36.49 2.00
N ARG A 7 -26.88 37.20 3.05
CA ARG A 7 -25.97 37.62 4.13
C ARG A 7 -26.14 36.68 5.31
N LYS A 8 -25.36 35.60 5.30
CA LYS A 8 -25.11 34.75 6.46
C LYS A 8 -23.60 34.78 6.69
N ASP A 9 -23.14 35.83 7.38
CA ASP A 9 -21.75 35.94 7.78
C ASP A 9 -21.51 34.91 8.89
N ILE A 10 -20.92 33.77 8.54
CA ILE A 10 -20.54 32.75 9.52
C ILE A 10 -19.28 33.25 10.22
N PRO A 11 -19.27 33.42 11.55
CA PRO A 11 -18.11 33.93 12.29
C PRO A 11 -17.05 32.83 12.47
N PHE A 12 -16.41 32.42 11.38
CA PHE A 12 -15.32 31.42 11.38
C PHE A 12 -14.16 31.86 12.27
N MET A 13 -13.84 33.16 12.28
CA MET A 13 -12.76 33.73 13.08
C MET A 13 -12.95 33.55 14.59
N ARG A 14 -14.20 33.41 15.07
CA ARG A 14 -14.48 33.17 16.50
C ARG A 14 -13.98 31.81 16.98
N HIS A 15 -13.92 30.83 16.08
CA HIS A 15 -13.54 29.45 16.39
C HIS A 15 -12.17 29.08 15.82
N ALA A 16 -11.50 30.01 15.13
CA ALA A 16 -10.20 29.80 14.49
C ALA A 16 -9.15 29.29 15.48
N LEU A 17 -9.15 29.79 16.72
CA LEU A 17 -8.21 29.36 17.75
C LEU A 17 -8.45 27.90 18.18
N ALA A 18 -9.71 27.49 18.33
CA ALA A 18 -10.06 26.10 18.64
C ALA A 18 -9.68 25.14 17.48
N PHE A 19 -9.98 25.52 16.23
CA PHE A 19 -9.59 24.71 15.07
C PHE A 19 -8.06 24.62 14.90
N ASN A 20 -7.32 25.71 15.17
CA ASN A 20 -5.87 25.68 15.15
C ASN A 20 -5.28 24.75 16.21
N VAL A 21 -5.83 24.76 17.43
CA VAL A 21 -5.38 23.84 18.49
C VAL A 21 -5.66 22.39 18.12
N ILE A 22 -6.86 22.09 17.61
CA ILE A 22 -7.22 20.73 17.16
C ILE A 22 -6.30 20.30 16.00
N SER A 23 -6.04 21.17 15.04
CA SER A 23 -5.13 20.93 13.92
C SER A 23 -3.71 20.63 14.42
N ALA A 24 -3.19 21.46 15.33
CA ALA A 24 -1.86 21.27 15.91
C ALA A 24 -1.74 19.95 16.68
N ILE A 25 -2.75 19.60 17.51
CA ILE A 25 -2.78 18.32 18.22
C ILE A 25 -2.81 17.15 17.23
N THR A 26 -3.64 17.23 16.20
CA THR A 26 -3.76 16.16 15.19
C THR A 26 -2.46 15.99 14.41
N PHE A 27 -1.80 17.09 14.07
CA PHE A 27 -0.49 17.09 13.44
C PHE A 27 0.57 16.44 14.32
N LEU A 28 0.64 16.81 15.61
CA LEU A 28 1.58 16.20 16.55
C LEU A 28 1.32 14.69 16.73
N LEU A 29 0.05 14.28 16.80
CA LEU A 29 -0.32 12.86 16.85
C LEU A 29 0.11 12.13 15.57
N ALA A 30 -0.08 12.72 14.40
CA ALA A 30 0.37 12.13 13.13
C ALA A 30 1.90 11.94 13.11
N VAL A 31 2.67 12.94 13.54
CA VAL A 31 4.13 12.85 13.66
C VAL A 31 4.53 11.78 14.69
N PHE A 32 3.85 11.71 15.83
CA PHE A 32 4.09 10.70 16.86
C PHE A 32 3.83 9.27 16.34
N PHE A 33 2.71 9.05 15.66
CA PHE A 33 2.40 7.75 15.06
C PHE A 33 3.39 7.39 13.96
N LEU A 34 3.80 8.36 13.14
CA LEU A 34 4.80 8.15 12.10
C LEU A 34 6.15 7.73 12.70
N ALA A 35 6.59 8.36 13.78
CA ALA A 35 7.84 8.03 14.45
C ALA A 35 7.79 6.68 15.19
N THR A 36 6.66 6.31 15.80
CA THR A 36 6.53 5.08 16.61
C THR A 36 6.15 3.84 15.81
N LYS A 37 5.25 3.96 14.83
CA LYS A 37 4.84 2.84 13.96
C LYS A 37 5.72 2.70 12.72
N GLY A 38 6.50 3.73 12.38
CA GLY A 38 7.28 3.77 11.16
C GLY A 38 6.41 3.92 9.91
N LEU A 39 7.08 3.84 8.76
CA LEU A 39 6.44 3.82 7.45
C LEU A 39 6.39 2.38 6.91
N ASN A 40 5.28 2.03 6.26
CA ASN A 40 5.21 0.81 5.44
C ASN A 40 5.99 1.05 4.15
N PHE A 41 7.31 0.87 4.21
CA PHE A 41 8.18 1.03 3.05
C PHE A 41 7.89 -0.07 2.02
N GLY A 42 7.57 0.35 0.79
CA GLY A 42 7.43 -0.57 -0.34
C GLY A 42 8.78 -1.13 -0.79
N VAL A 43 8.73 -2.10 -1.71
CA VAL A 43 9.92 -2.77 -2.29
C VAL A 43 10.90 -1.78 -2.93
N ASP A 44 10.42 -0.64 -3.42
CA ASP A 44 11.23 0.44 -3.99
C ASP A 44 12.17 1.09 -2.96
N PHE A 45 11.85 1.01 -1.67
CA PHE A 45 12.63 1.61 -0.58
C PHE A 45 13.36 0.58 0.28
N THR A 46 12.81 -0.62 0.45
CA THR A 46 13.45 -1.70 1.23
C THR A 46 14.44 -2.54 0.42
N GLY A 47 14.43 -2.41 -0.91
CA GLY A 47 15.00 -3.41 -1.81
C GLY A 47 14.16 -4.69 -1.82
N GLY A 48 14.32 -5.48 -2.89
CA GLY A 48 13.58 -6.72 -3.06
C GLY A 48 13.59 -7.17 -4.51
N THR A 49 12.67 -8.07 -4.86
CA THR A 49 12.56 -8.64 -6.19
C THR A 49 11.18 -8.37 -6.74
N VAL A 50 11.14 -7.75 -7.91
CA VAL A 50 9.92 -7.58 -8.71
C VAL A 50 9.90 -8.70 -9.73
N MET A 51 8.86 -9.52 -9.69
CA MET A 51 8.65 -10.61 -10.65
C MET A 51 7.41 -10.32 -11.46
N GLU A 52 7.56 -10.37 -12.78
CA GLU A 52 6.45 -10.36 -13.73
C GLU A 52 6.12 -11.81 -14.10
N VAL A 53 4.88 -12.21 -13.85
CA VAL A 53 4.38 -13.55 -14.14
C VAL A 53 3.23 -13.44 -15.12
N ASN A 54 3.42 -14.02 -16.30
CA ASN A 54 2.38 -14.15 -17.32
C ASN A 54 1.65 -15.49 -17.15
N TYR A 55 0.34 -15.43 -16.91
CA TYR A 55 -0.52 -16.61 -16.85
C TYR A 55 -1.20 -16.87 -18.19
N ARG A 56 -1.44 -18.15 -18.51
CA ARG A 56 -2.23 -18.51 -19.70
C ARG A 56 -3.71 -18.11 -19.59
N GLN A 57 -4.20 -17.91 -18.36
CA GLN A 57 -5.58 -17.62 -18.00
C GLN A 57 -5.62 -16.32 -17.18
N ALA A 58 -6.80 -15.71 -17.00
CA ALA A 58 -6.92 -14.52 -16.15
C ALA A 58 -6.43 -14.85 -14.74
N ALA A 59 -5.49 -14.06 -14.23
CA ALA A 59 -4.82 -14.35 -12.98
C ALA A 59 -5.67 -13.92 -11.78
N ASP A 60 -5.86 -14.83 -10.83
CA ASP A 60 -6.58 -14.57 -9.59
C ASP A 60 -5.62 -13.99 -8.55
N VAL A 61 -5.58 -12.65 -8.47
CA VAL A 61 -4.75 -11.90 -7.52
C VAL A 61 -5.03 -12.28 -6.06
N PRO A 62 -6.29 -12.39 -5.60
CA PRO A 62 -6.61 -12.92 -4.28
C PRO A 62 -5.97 -14.27 -3.98
N LYS A 63 -6.09 -15.25 -4.89
CA LYS A 63 -5.54 -16.60 -4.71
C LYS A 63 -4.01 -16.60 -4.66
N ILE A 64 -3.36 -15.82 -5.54
CA ILE A 64 -1.90 -15.66 -5.55
C ILE A 64 -1.42 -15.05 -4.22
N ARG A 65 -2.12 -14.03 -3.72
CA ARG A 65 -1.78 -13.39 -2.44
C ARG A 65 -1.93 -14.37 -1.27
N GLU A 66 -2.95 -15.22 -1.28
CA GLU A 66 -3.15 -16.23 -0.24
C GLU A 66 -2.04 -17.29 -0.25
N SER A 67 -1.65 -17.81 -1.43
CA SER A 67 -0.53 -18.74 -1.55
C SER A 67 0.79 -18.13 -1.05
N LEU A 68 1.05 -16.85 -1.38
CA LEU A 68 2.23 -16.13 -0.88
C LEU A 68 2.19 -15.89 0.63
N ALA A 69 0.99 -15.67 1.20
CA ALA A 69 0.80 -15.53 2.64
C ALA A 69 1.07 -16.84 3.40
N GLN A 70 0.70 -18.00 2.82
CA GLN A 70 1.01 -19.32 3.36
C GLN A 70 2.52 -19.60 3.40
N LEU A 71 3.27 -19.10 2.40
CA LEU A 71 4.73 -19.14 2.36
C LEU A 71 5.41 -18.15 3.32
N GLY A 72 4.62 -17.43 4.12
CA GLY A 72 5.12 -16.49 5.12
C GLY A 72 5.38 -15.08 4.58
N TYR A 73 5.10 -14.79 3.30
CA TYR A 73 5.14 -13.43 2.77
C TYR A 73 3.81 -12.73 3.04
N ARG A 74 3.72 -12.05 4.18
CA ARG A 74 2.60 -11.18 4.53
C ARG A 74 2.79 -9.81 3.88
N ASP A 75 1.68 -9.21 3.45
CA ASP A 75 1.62 -7.85 2.87
C ASP A 75 2.42 -7.65 1.57
N VAL A 76 2.49 -8.70 0.73
CA VAL A 76 3.06 -8.62 -0.61
C VAL A 76 2.14 -7.83 -1.54
N ALA A 77 2.71 -6.86 -2.26
CA ALA A 77 1.98 -6.16 -3.31
C ALA A 77 1.89 -7.06 -4.56
N VAL A 78 0.71 -7.61 -4.80
CA VAL A 78 0.35 -8.37 -6.01
C VAL A 78 -0.64 -7.52 -6.81
N GLN A 79 -0.30 -7.19 -8.05
CA GLN A 79 -1.13 -6.35 -8.91
C GLN A 79 -1.11 -6.85 -10.35
N ASN A 80 -2.19 -6.67 -11.09
CA ASN A 80 -2.17 -6.89 -12.54
C ASN A 80 -1.33 -5.81 -13.24
N PHE A 81 -0.69 -6.17 -14.35
CA PHE A 81 0.19 -5.28 -15.10
C PHE A 81 -0.09 -5.36 -16.60
N GLY A 82 -0.74 -4.36 -17.18
CA GLY A 82 -1.05 -4.36 -18.61
C GLY A 82 -2.31 -5.17 -18.96
N THR A 83 -2.33 -6.48 -18.75
CA THR A 83 -3.51 -7.34 -19.02
C THR A 83 -4.00 -8.09 -17.77
N SER A 84 -5.19 -8.69 -17.83
CA SER A 84 -5.73 -9.53 -16.75
C SER A 84 -4.94 -10.83 -16.51
N ARG A 85 -3.96 -11.13 -17.37
CA ARG A 85 -3.11 -12.33 -17.31
C ARG A 85 -1.72 -12.04 -16.76
N ASP A 86 -1.30 -10.80 -16.84
CA ASP A 86 0.00 -10.33 -16.42
C ASP A 86 -0.10 -9.85 -14.97
N VAL A 87 0.72 -10.42 -14.10
CA VAL A 87 0.75 -10.07 -12.68
C VAL A 87 2.16 -9.70 -12.28
N LEU A 88 2.26 -8.55 -11.63
CA LEU A 88 3.48 -8.05 -11.05
C LEU A 88 3.43 -8.30 -9.53
N ILE A 89 4.39 -9.09 -9.07
CA ILE A 89 4.55 -9.51 -7.68
C ILE A 89 5.79 -8.80 -7.13
N ARG A 90 5.62 -7.98 -6.09
CA ARG A 90 6.74 -7.30 -5.43
C ARG A 90 7.06 -7.95 -4.11
N LEU A 91 8.13 -8.73 -4.06
CA LEU A 91 8.58 -9.45 -2.88
C LEU A 91 9.65 -8.64 -2.13
N PRO A 92 9.48 -8.40 -0.81
CA PRO A 92 10.50 -7.73 -0.01
C PRO A 92 11.74 -8.62 0.17
N LEU A 93 12.93 -8.02 0.22
CA LEU A 93 14.19 -8.73 0.45
C LEU A 93 14.21 -9.35 1.87
N ARG A 94 14.30 -10.67 1.98
CA ARG A 94 14.57 -11.35 3.27
C ARG A 94 16.06 -11.57 3.42
N LYS A 95 16.63 -11.08 4.53
CA LYS A 95 18.07 -11.17 4.87
C LYS A 95 18.64 -12.59 4.87
N GLU A 96 17.78 -13.61 4.92
CA GLU A 96 18.14 -15.03 5.07
C GLU A 96 18.06 -15.84 3.77
N THR A 97 17.71 -15.25 2.60
CA THR A 97 17.55 -16.04 1.36
C THR A 97 17.96 -15.27 0.11
N SER A 98 18.85 -15.86 -0.69
CA SER A 98 19.25 -15.33 -2.01
C SER A 98 18.04 -15.22 -2.94
N SER A 99 17.93 -14.11 -3.67
CA SER A 99 16.85 -13.82 -4.62
C SER A 99 16.64 -14.94 -5.65
N ALA A 100 17.69 -15.70 -6.00
CA ALA A 100 17.59 -16.84 -6.91
C ALA A 100 16.77 -18.00 -6.32
N LYS A 101 16.99 -18.34 -5.04
CA LYS A 101 16.22 -19.39 -4.35
C LYS A 101 14.78 -18.98 -4.08
N LEU A 102 14.56 -17.69 -3.78
CA LEU A 102 13.23 -17.11 -3.60
C LEU A 102 12.38 -17.26 -4.87
N SER A 103 12.94 -16.88 -6.02
CA SER A 103 12.27 -17.02 -7.31
C SER A 103 11.93 -18.47 -7.64
N GLU A 104 12.82 -19.43 -7.33
CA GLU A 104 12.61 -20.85 -7.59
C GLU A 104 11.47 -21.43 -6.73
N THR A 105 11.46 -21.18 -5.43
CA THR A 105 10.40 -21.64 -4.52
C THR A 105 9.03 -21.03 -4.84
N VAL A 106 9.00 -19.74 -5.18
CA VAL A 106 7.75 -19.07 -5.56
C VAL A 106 7.21 -19.64 -6.87
N MET A 107 8.06 -19.83 -7.89
CA MET A 107 7.65 -20.41 -9.16
C MET A 107 7.16 -21.86 -9.02
N GLU A 108 7.73 -22.64 -8.10
CA GLU A 108 7.27 -24.00 -7.81
C GLU A 108 5.89 -24.01 -7.15
N SER A 109 5.65 -23.12 -6.18
CA SER A 109 4.35 -22.99 -5.51
C SER A 109 3.23 -22.50 -6.46
N LEU A 110 3.55 -21.58 -7.37
CA LEU A 110 2.59 -21.02 -8.33
C LEU A 110 2.24 -21.99 -9.46
N ARG A 111 3.07 -23.01 -9.71
CA ARG A 111 2.74 -24.12 -10.63
C ARG A 111 1.74 -25.11 -10.03
N GLN A 112 1.68 -25.21 -8.71
CA GLN A 112 0.78 -26.13 -8.00
C GLN A 112 -0.58 -25.50 -7.66
N ALA A 113 -0.70 -24.17 -7.73
CA ALA A 113 -1.93 -23.41 -7.48
C ALA A 113 -2.75 -23.17 -8.76
#